data_AF-A0A4S2S4K3-F1
#
_entry.id   AF-A0A4S2S4K3-F1
#
_cell.length_a   1.000
_cell.length_b   1.000
_cell.length_c   1.000
_cell.angle_alpha   90.00
_cell.angle_beta   90.00
_cell.angle_gamma   90.00
#
_symmetry.space_group_name_H-M   'P 1'
#
loop_
_entity.id
_entity.type
_entity.pdbx_description
1 polymer ?
#
loop_
_entity_poly.entity_id
_entity_poly.type
_entity_poly.pdbx_seq_one_letter_code
_entity_poly.pdbx_strand_id
1 'polypeptide(L)'
;MPAARTVTPDGDVILLVSGESAAARAAAHAQDDDLTAVIEITDVAPVSVPHRIRGRAWLAGWLTHVRGDDRAACAALLAERRPVGELLGLHGRPSFVMLRLEVGEISVDDLWGAEHVDPEELATVEPDPMVNHETELLQHLAAAHRDRIADLCALLGPRESAGTTAVPLALDRLGLRVRFTGDGGSSFDARFDFPAPVRDVCDLRRAMHTLFAAAGHR
;
A
#
# COMPACT_ATOMS: atom_id res chain seq x y z
N MET A 1 7.85 14.14 -7.21
CA MET A 1 7.75 12.74 -6.73
C MET A 1 9.15 12.29 -6.31
N PRO A 2 9.29 11.60 -5.17
CA PRO A 2 10.57 11.03 -4.75
C PRO A 2 11.00 9.92 -5.73
N ALA A 3 12.31 9.83 -5.99
CA ALA A 3 12.91 8.76 -6.79
C ALA A 3 12.94 7.44 -6.01
N ALA A 4 13.17 7.51 -4.69
CA ALA A 4 13.06 6.38 -3.78
C ALA A 4 12.56 6.85 -2.42
N ARG A 5 11.97 5.90 -1.68
CA ARG A 5 11.56 6.10 -0.29
C ARG A 5 11.71 4.81 0.49
N THR A 6 12.03 4.93 1.78
CA THR A 6 12.05 3.84 2.74
C THR A 6 11.67 4.36 4.12
N VAL A 7 11.35 3.46 5.04
CA VAL A 7 11.11 3.73 6.45
C VAL A 7 12.31 3.23 7.27
N THR A 8 12.78 4.01 8.24
CA THR A 8 13.81 3.59 9.19
C THR A 8 13.24 2.60 10.22
N PRO A 9 14.08 1.91 11.00
CA PRO A 9 13.60 1.09 12.11
C PRO A 9 12.83 1.88 13.17
N ASP A 10 13.08 3.18 13.29
CA ASP A 10 12.43 4.07 14.26
C ASP A 10 11.10 4.67 13.75
N GLY A 11 10.70 4.37 12.50
CA GLY A 11 9.45 4.86 11.91
C GLY A 11 9.58 6.10 11.01
N ASP A 12 10.77 6.71 10.93
CA ASP A 12 11.00 7.87 10.07
C ASP A 12 10.97 7.51 8.58
N VAL A 13 10.49 8.43 7.74
CA VAL A 13 10.49 8.24 6.29
C VAL A 13 11.69 8.92 5.65
N ILE A 14 12.55 8.14 5.00
CA ILE A 14 13.64 8.67 4.18
C ILE A 14 13.16 8.81 2.74
N LEU A 15 13.38 9.99 2.16
CA LEU A 15 13.03 10.34 0.80
C LEU A 15 14.28 10.72 0.00
N LEU A 16 14.48 10.09 -1.15
CA LEU A 16 15.43 10.55 -2.15
C LEU A 16 14.67 11.39 -3.19
N VAL A 17 14.95 12.68 -3.25
CA VAL A 17 14.26 13.63 -4.14
C VAL A 17 15.27 14.39 -5.01
N SER A 18 14.82 14.90 -6.16
CA SER A 18 15.61 15.87 -6.91
C SER A 18 15.87 17.11 -6.04
N GLY A 19 17.10 17.62 -6.06
CA GLY A 19 17.47 18.86 -5.38
C GLY A 19 16.70 20.10 -5.86
N GLU A 20 16.09 20.03 -7.05
CA GLU A 20 15.25 21.10 -7.59
C GLU A 20 13.79 21.02 -7.10
N SER A 21 13.42 19.92 -6.44
CA SER A 21 12.07 19.72 -5.92
C SER A 21 11.69 20.80 -4.90
N ALA A 22 10.39 21.12 -4.82
CA ALA A 22 9.88 22.07 -3.86
C ALA A 22 10.22 21.67 -2.42
N ALA A 23 10.11 20.37 -2.09
CA ALA A 23 10.49 19.83 -0.79
C ALA A 23 11.98 20.04 -0.48
N ALA A 24 12.88 19.72 -1.43
CA ALA A 24 14.31 19.95 -1.27
C ALA A 24 14.66 21.42 -1.02
N ARG A 25 14.04 22.33 -1.80
CA ARG A 25 14.23 23.76 -1.66
C ARG A 25 13.69 24.27 -0.33
N ALA A 26 12.46 23.89 0.05
CA ALA A 26 11.86 24.31 1.31
C ALA A 26 12.71 23.86 2.51
N ALA A 27 13.11 22.58 2.55
CA ALA A 27 13.94 22.04 3.63
C ALA A 27 15.34 22.67 3.69
N ALA A 28 15.86 23.21 2.58
CA ALA A 28 17.15 23.90 2.58
C ALA A 28 17.09 25.32 3.18
N HIS A 29 15.92 25.97 3.16
CA HIS A 29 15.71 27.33 3.68
C HIS A 29 15.25 27.36 5.14
N ALA A 30 14.83 26.21 5.67
CA ALA A 30 14.54 26.00 7.07
C ALA A 30 15.87 25.89 7.85
N GLN A 31 16.51 27.04 8.12
CA GLN A 31 17.85 27.07 8.71
C GLN A 31 17.87 26.87 10.24
N ASP A 32 16.74 27.03 10.94
CA ASP A 32 16.65 26.85 12.41
C ASP A 32 15.26 26.34 12.90
N ASP A 33 14.31 26.09 12.00
CA ASP A 33 12.96 25.59 12.35
C ASP A 33 12.69 24.28 11.61
N ASP A 34 12.03 23.33 12.27
CA ASP A 34 11.58 22.11 11.63
C ASP A 34 10.46 22.40 10.63
N LEU A 35 10.71 22.13 9.34
CA LEU A 35 9.70 22.31 8.30
C LEU A 35 8.59 21.27 8.48
N THR A 36 7.42 21.72 8.92
CA THR A 36 6.24 20.84 8.97
C THR A 36 5.84 20.41 7.56
N ALA A 37 5.64 19.11 7.38
CA ALA A 37 5.30 18.51 6.12
C ALA A 37 4.31 17.37 6.31
N VAL A 38 3.52 17.12 5.26
CA VAL A 38 2.62 15.98 5.19
C VAL A 38 2.93 15.18 3.92
N ILE A 39 3.11 13.88 4.07
CA ILE A 39 3.12 12.92 2.96
C ILE A 39 1.74 12.31 2.87
N GLU A 40 1.05 12.56 1.76
CA GLU A 40 -0.14 11.80 1.40
C GLU A 40 0.25 10.59 0.54
N ILE A 41 -0.22 9.42 0.93
CA ILE A 41 -0.11 8.17 0.20
C ILE A 41 -1.52 7.79 -0.24
N THR A 42 -1.66 7.44 -1.52
CA THR A 42 -2.91 6.92 -2.06
C THR A 42 -2.67 5.50 -2.54
N ASP A 43 -3.36 4.54 -1.93
CA ASP A 43 -3.39 3.17 -2.42
C ASP A 43 -4.51 3.00 -3.44
N VAL A 44 -4.13 2.54 -4.64
CA VAL A 44 -5.02 2.47 -5.79
C VAL A 44 -5.11 1.02 -6.21
N ALA A 45 -6.34 0.51 -6.34
CA ALA A 45 -6.60 -0.86 -6.76
C ALA A 45 -5.87 -1.14 -8.09
N PRO A 46 -5.16 -2.27 -8.18
CA PRO A 46 -4.37 -2.63 -9.36
C PRO A 46 -5.23 -3.12 -10.54
N VAL A 47 -6.55 -3.16 -10.36
CA VAL A 47 -7.55 -3.60 -11.35
C VAL A 47 -8.56 -2.49 -11.62
N SER A 48 -9.18 -2.53 -12.80
CA SER A 48 -10.22 -1.57 -13.19
C SER A 48 -11.51 -1.85 -12.42
N VAL A 49 -11.87 -0.93 -11.52
CA VAL A 49 -13.08 -1.00 -10.69
C VAL A 49 -13.59 0.41 -10.37
N PRO A 50 -14.91 0.63 -10.22
CA PRO A 50 -15.43 1.87 -9.66
C PRO A 50 -14.85 2.16 -8.27
N HIS A 51 -14.62 3.44 -7.97
CA HIS A 51 -14.05 3.90 -6.69
C HIS A 51 -12.73 3.20 -6.32
N ARG A 52 -11.81 3.13 -7.29
CA ARG A 52 -10.52 2.40 -7.20
C ARG A 52 -9.53 2.85 -6.13
N ILE A 53 -9.83 3.86 -5.32
CA ILE A 53 -8.98 4.24 -4.19
C ILE A 53 -9.32 3.28 -3.05
N ARG A 54 -8.35 2.44 -2.65
CA ARG A 54 -8.51 1.45 -1.59
C ARG A 54 -8.26 2.05 -0.22
N GLY A 55 -7.34 3.01 -0.17
CA GLY A 55 -7.12 3.79 1.02
C GLY A 55 -6.24 5.00 0.76
N ARG A 56 -6.20 5.88 1.74
CA ARG A 56 -5.31 7.04 1.82
C ARG A 56 -4.65 7.02 3.19
N ALA A 57 -3.38 7.42 3.23
CA ALA A 57 -2.68 7.63 4.48
C ALA A 57 -2.01 9.00 4.45
N TRP A 58 -1.96 9.66 5.61
CA TRP A 58 -1.27 10.91 5.81
C TRP A 58 -0.24 10.74 6.91
N LEU A 59 1.00 11.09 6.61
CA LEU A 59 2.09 11.10 7.56
C LEU A 59 2.49 12.56 7.75
N ALA A 60 2.17 13.12 8.92
CA ALA A 60 2.50 14.49 9.29
C ALA A 60 3.70 14.49 10.23
N GLY A 61 4.58 15.48 10.07
CA GLY A 61 5.76 15.59 10.90
C GLY A 61 6.74 16.63 10.40
N TRP A 62 8.01 16.41 10.72
CA TRP A 62 9.08 17.38 10.53
C TRP A 62 10.07 16.92 9.48
N LEU A 63 10.26 17.74 8.44
CA LEU A 63 11.07 17.43 7.28
C LEU A 63 12.44 18.11 7.38
N THR A 64 13.49 17.29 7.47
CA THR A 64 14.87 17.76 7.60
C THR A 64 15.76 17.20 6.49
N HIS A 65 16.91 17.84 6.25
CA HIS A 65 17.94 17.29 5.37
C HIS A 65 18.74 16.21 6.12
N VAL A 66 18.96 15.06 5.48
CA VAL A 66 19.90 14.06 6.02
C VAL A 66 21.33 14.54 5.75
N ARG A 67 22.06 14.85 6.83
CA ARG A 67 23.41 15.42 6.81
C ARG A 67 24.39 14.55 7.60
N GLY A 68 25.68 14.78 7.40
CA GLY A 68 26.74 14.16 8.20
C GLY A 68 26.74 12.63 8.14
N ASP A 69 26.99 12.01 9.29
CA ASP A 69 27.22 10.57 9.44
C ASP A 69 25.96 9.73 9.11
N ASP A 70 24.76 10.28 9.33
CA ASP A 70 23.48 9.62 9.03
C ASP A 70 23.29 9.36 7.54
N ARG A 71 23.93 10.14 6.67
CA ARG A 71 23.74 10.03 5.22
C ARG A 71 24.18 8.67 4.69
N ALA A 72 25.28 8.11 5.21
CA ALA A 72 25.77 6.81 4.78
C ALA A 72 24.81 5.68 5.20
N ALA A 73 24.32 5.73 6.44
CA ALA A 73 23.37 4.76 6.97
C ALA A 73 22.03 4.80 6.22
N CYS A 74 21.46 5.99 6.02
CA CYS A 74 20.21 6.14 5.29
C CYS A 74 20.35 5.76 3.80
N ALA A 75 21.50 6.02 3.17
CA ALA A 75 21.77 5.61 1.80
C ALA A 75 21.87 4.07 1.67
N ALA A 76 22.54 3.42 2.61
CA ALA A 76 22.62 1.96 2.66
C ALA A 76 21.23 1.32 2.81
N LEU A 77 20.42 1.83 3.75
CA LEU A 77 19.05 1.37 3.97
C LEU A 77 18.16 1.54 2.72
N LEU A 78 18.25 2.70 2.06
CA LEU A 78 17.55 2.95 0.81
C LEU A 78 18.00 1.97 -0.28
N ALA A 79 19.29 1.77 -0.45
CA ALA A 79 19.84 0.88 -1.48
C ALA A 79 19.45 -0.59 -1.27
N GLU A 80 19.42 -1.05 -0.02
CA GLU A 80 19.00 -2.40 0.35
C GLU A 80 17.54 -2.67 -0.01
N ARG A 81 16.64 -1.73 0.33
CA ARG A 81 15.20 -1.91 0.13
C ARG A 81 14.72 -1.52 -1.26
N ARG A 82 15.37 -0.54 -1.88
CA ARG A 82 15.04 0.05 -3.19
C ARG A 82 16.33 0.44 -3.93
N PRO A 83 16.96 -0.51 -4.64
CA PRO A 83 18.15 -0.19 -5.43
C PRO A 83 17.76 0.77 -6.55
N VAL A 84 18.16 2.03 -6.44
CA VAL A 84 17.96 3.06 -7.49
C VAL A 84 19.30 3.61 -7.94
N GLY A 85 19.50 3.76 -9.25
CA GLY A 85 20.79 4.17 -9.82
C GLY A 85 21.15 5.63 -9.53
N GLU A 86 20.17 6.42 -9.10
CA GLU A 86 20.26 7.78 -8.60
C GLU A 86 21.07 7.87 -7.30
N LEU A 87 21.06 6.82 -6.46
CA LEU A 87 21.89 6.74 -5.26
C LEU A 87 23.39 6.67 -5.58
N LEU A 88 23.74 6.12 -6.74
CA LEU A 88 25.13 5.91 -7.17
C LEU A 88 25.72 7.12 -7.91
N GLY A 89 24.94 8.19 -8.12
CA GLY A 89 25.36 9.36 -8.91
C GLY A 89 25.63 9.05 -10.38
N LEU A 90 25.17 7.89 -10.87
CA LEU A 90 25.44 7.39 -12.23
C LEU A 90 24.57 8.08 -13.29
N HIS A 91 23.54 8.80 -12.87
CA HIS A 91 22.68 9.58 -13.72
C HIS A 91 23.13 11.04 -13.60
N GLY A 92 23.58 11.62 -14.71
CA GLY A 92 23.84 13.06 -14.78
C GLY A 92 22.67 13.86 -14.21
N ARG A 93 22.95 15.08 -13.72
CA ARG A 93 22.03 15.96 -12.99
C ARG A 93 20.54 15.75 -13.33
N PRO A 94 19.66 15.72 -12.31
CA PRO A 94 19.77 16.53 -11.09
C PRO A 94 20.57 15.91 -9.94
N SER A 95 21.18 16.76 -9.12
CA SER A 95 21.75 16.33 -7.83
C SER A 95 20.61 15.93 -6.91
N PHE A 96 20.56 14.66 -6.51
CA PHE A 96 19.58 14.18 -5.55
C PHE A 96 19.96 14.63 -4.14
N VAL A 97 18.94 14.93 -3.33
CA VAL A 97 19.08 15.19 -1.90
C VAL A 97 18.27 14.16 -1.13
N MET A 98 18.72 13.87 0.08
CA MET A 98 18.05 12.96 0.97
C MET A 98 17.39 13.76 2.08
N LEU A 99 16.08 13.57 2.24
CA LEU A 99 15.29 14.19 3.28
C LEU A 99 14.79 13.11 4.24
N ARG A 100 14.64 13.46 5.51
CA ARG A 100 14.01 12.65 6.54
C ARG A 100 12.74 13.36 6.98
N LEU A 101 11.63 12.63 6.99
CA LEU A 101 10.43 13.02 7.71
C LEU A 101 10.42 12.27 9.04
N GLU A 102 10.65 12.99 10.13
CA GLU A 102 10.34 12.50 11.47
C GLU A 102 8.83 12.52 11.65
N VAL A 103 8.22 11.34 11.82
CA VAL A 103 6.77 11.19 11.77
C VAL A 103 6.19 11.46 13.16
N GLY A 104 5.36 12.49 13.28
CA GLY A 104 4.67 12.83 14.52
C GLY A 104 3.23 12.34 14.58
N GLU A 105 2.56 12.19 13.44
CA GLU A 105 1.16 11.74 13.35
C GLU A 105 0.93 10.94 12.08
N ILE A 106 0.17 9.85 12.20
CA ILE A 106 -0.27 9.03 11.08
C ILE A 106 -1.79 8.89 11.14
N SER A 107 -2.45 9.14 10.02
CA SER A 107 -3.86 8.79 9.84
C SER A 107 -4.04 7.95 8.58
N VAL A 108 -4.96 7.00 8.64
CA VAL A 108 -5.30 6.09 7.54
C VAL A 108 -6.81 6.12 7.35
N ASP A 109 -7.25 6.16 6.10
CA ASP A 109 -8.65 6.02 5.68
C ASP A 109 -8.69 4.95 4.58
N ASP A 110 -9.12 3.73 4.91
CA ASP A 110 -9.06 2.58 4.01
C ASP A 110 -10.38 1.78 3.96
N LEU A 111 -10.31 0.55 3.45
CA LEU A 111 -11.48 -0.32 3.31
C LEU A 111 -12.09 -0.77 4.66
N TRP A 112 -11.39 -0.60 5.78
CA TRP A 112 -11.85 -0.93 7.13
C TRP A 112 -12.33 0.30 7.91
N GLY A 113 -11.90 1.49 7.52
CA GLY A 113 -12.39 2.75 8.06
C GLY A 113 -11.28 3.78 8.19
N ALA A 114 -11.58 4.85 8.93
CA ALA A 114 -10.62 5.90 9.24
C ALA A 114 -10.13 5.78 10.68
N GLU A 115 -8.82 5.75 10.86
CA GLU A 115 -8.17 5.69 12.18
C GLU A 115 -6.86 6.49 12.24
N HIS A 116 -6.45 6.81 13.46
CA HIS A 116 -5.13 7.37 13.75
C HIS A 116 -4.23 6.24 14.24
N VAL A 117 -2.99 6.22 13.77
CA VAL A 117 -2.01 5.16 14.06
C VAL A 117 -0.83 5.78 14.81
N ASP A 118 -0.40 5.13 15.88
CA ASP A 118 0.79 5.53 16.61
C ASP A 118 2.05 5.21 15.78
N PRO A 119 2.95 6.19 15.53
CA PRO A 119 4.22 5.94 14.83
C PRO A 119 5.07 4.85 15.47
N GLU A 120 5.10 4.75 16.80
CA GLU A 120 5.86 3.72 17.52
C GLU A 120 5.23 2.33 17.29
N GLU A 121 3.90 2.24 17.26
CA GLU A 121 3.20 0.99 16.92
C GLU A 121 3.52 0.57 15.48
N LEU A 122 3.44 1.50 14.53
CA LEU A 122 3.75 1.24 13.13
C LEU A 122 5.19 0.73 12.93
N ALA A 123 6.16 1.25 13.70
CA ALA A 123 7.56 0.84 13.62
C ALA A 123 7.77 -0.64 14.03
N THR A 124 6.87 -1.19 14.85
CA THR A 124 7.00 -2.57 15.37
C THR A 124 6.29 -3.62 14.53
N VAL A 125 5.43 -3.23 13.59
CA VAL A 125 4.66 -4.18 12.77
C VAL A 125 5.41 -4.60 11.51
N GLU A 126 5.24 -5.87 11.12
CA GLU A 126 5.77 -6.38 9.87
C GLU A 126 4.73 -6.25 8.73
N PRO A 127 5.16 -5.84 7.52
CA PRO A 127 4.29 -5.85 6.34
C PRO A 127 3.66 -7.22 6.09
N ASP A 128 2.47 -7.25 5.47
CA ASP A 128 1.84 -8.50 5.08
C ASP A 128 2.71 -9.29 4.09
N PRO A 129 2.91 -10.61 4.28
CA PRO A 129 3.75 -11.41 3.38
C PRO A 129 3.24 -11.42 1.94
N MET A 130 1.96 -11.15 1.70
CA MET A 130 1.37 -11.11 0.37
C MET A 130 1.62 -9.79 -0.36
N VAL A 131 2.15 -8.75 0.29
CA VAL A 131 2.29 -7.40 -0.31
C VAL A 131 3.04 -7.38 -1.64
N ASN A 132 4.07 -8.24 -1.78
CA ASN A 132 4.88 -8.31 -3.01
C ASN A 132 4.17 -9.04 -4.16
N HIS A 133 3.14 -9.84 -3.87
CA HIS A 133 2.41 -10.65 -4.85
C HIS A 133 1.00 -10.12 -5.11
N GLU A 134 0.45 -9.31 -4.21
CA GLU A 134 -0.94 -8.86 -4.22
C GLU A 134 -1.34 -8.29 -5.59
N THR A 135 -0.54 -7.37 -6.13
CA THR A 135 -0.84 -6.69 -7.40
C THR A 135 -1.02 -7.67 -8.55
N GLU A 136 -0.07 -8.59 -8.74
CA GLU A 136 -0.10 -9.58 -9.81
C GLU A 136 -1.25 -10.57 -9.62
N LEU A 137 -1.50 -10.98 -8.37
CA LEU A 137 -2.58 -11.90 -8.03
C LEU A 137 -3.96 -11.29 -8.28
N LEU A 138 -4.20 -10.05 -7.85
CA LEU A 138 -5.46 -9.35 -8.10
C LEU A 138 -5.72 -9.16 -9.60
N GLN A 139 -4.69 -8.76 -10.34
CA GLN A 139 -4.77 -8.63 -11.81
C GLN A 139 -5.06 -9.97 -12.48
N HIS A 140 -4.37 -11.03 -12.07
CA HIS A 140 -4.59 -12.36 -12.58
C HIS A 140 -6.02 -12.85 -12.30
N LEU A 141 -6.52 -12.68 -11.07
CA LEU A 141 -7.89 -13.04 -10.70
C LEU A 141 -8.92 -12.27 -11.53
N ALA A 142 -8.74 -10.96 -11.68
CA ALA A 142 -9.63 -10.11 -12.47
C ALA A 142 -9.59 -10.40 -13.98
N ALA A 143 -8.49 -10.94 -14.50
CA ALA A 143 -8.34 -11.27 -15.92
C ALA A 143 -8.80 -12.70 -16.25
N ALA A 144 -8.40 -13.68 -15.45
CA ALA A 144 -8.51 -15.12 -15.75
C ALA A 144 -9.60 -15.86 -14.96
N HIS A 145 -10.07 -15.29 -13.84
CA HIS A 145 -10.96 -15.99 -12.91
C HIS A 145 -12.23 -15.20 -12.56
N ARG A 146 -12.71 -14.33 -13.47
CA ARG A 146 -13.93 -13.53 -13.24
C ARG A 146 -15.14 -14.37 -12.87
N ASP A 147 -15.37 -15.48 -13.56
CA ASP A 147 -16.52 -16.36 -13.29
C ASP A 147 -16.43 -16.93 -11.86
N ARG A 148 -15.24 -17.36 -11.43
CA ARG A 148 -15.00 -17.89 -10.08
C ARG A 148 -15.15 -16.83 -8.98
N ILE A 149 -14.79 -15.58 -9.28
CA ILE A 149 -14.99 -14.45 -8.37
C ILE A 149 -16.48 -14.09 -8.30
N ALA A 150 -17.22 -14.18 -9.40
CA ALA A 150 -18.67 -13.99 -9.42
C ALA A 150 -19.40 -15.08 -8.60
N ASP A 151 -18.91 -16.33 -8.64
CA ASP A 151 -19.45 -17.43 -7.84
C ASP A 151 -19.44 -17.11 -6.32
N LEU A 152 -18.49 -16.30 -5.84
CA LEU A 152 -18.42 -15.90 -4.42
C LEU A 152 -19.67 -15.15 -3.95
N CYS A 153 -20.43 -14.55 -4.88
CA CYS A 153 -21.71 -13.94 -4.56
C CYS A 153 -22.70 -14.95 -3.95
N ALA A 154 -22.57 -16.24 -4.24
CA ALA A 154 -23.41 -17.29 -3.65
C ALA A 154 -23.23 -17.44 -2.13
N LEU A 155 -22.10 -16.98 -1.60
CA LEU A 155 -21.81 -16.96 -0.16
C LEU A 155 -22.40 -15.72 0.54
N LEU A 156 -22.78 -14.71 -0.24
CA LEU A 156 -23.44 -13.50 0.21
C LEU A 156 -24.95 -13.75 0.11
N GLY A 157 -25.70 -13.53 1.19
CA GLY A 157 -27.08 -14.00 1.31
C GLY A 157 -28.04 -13.58 0.16
N PRO A 158 -29.30 -14.05 0.16
CA PRO A 158 -30.22 -13.99 -0.99
C PRO A 158 -30.55 -12.60 -1.57
N ARG A 159 -30.12 -11.52 -0.90
CA ARG A 159 -30.42 -10.13 -1.26
C ARG A 159 -29.41 -9.49 -2.21
N GLU A 160 -28.28 -10.14 -2.46
CA GLU A 160 -27.10 -9.51 -3.08
C GLU A 160 -26.70 -10.14 -4.43
N SER A 161 -27.46 -11.13 -4.91
CA SER A 161 -26.99 -12.13 -5.88
C SER A 161 -27.32 -11.87 -7.36
N ALA A 162 -28.15 -10.88 -7.70
CA ALA A 162 -28.62 -10.69 -9.08
C ALA A 162 -28.01 -9.43 -9.73
N GLY A 163 -27.32 -9.60 -10.86
CA GLY A 163 -26.85 -8.49 -11.70
C GLY A 163 -25.65 -7.72 -11.14
N THR A 164 -24.81 -8.35 -10.30
CA THR A 164 -23.62 -7.71 -9.75
C THR A 164 -22.34 -8.16 -10.48
N THR A 165 -21.50 -7.19 -10.85
CA THR A 165 -20.14 -7.48 -11.31
C THR A 165 -19.22 -7.58 -10.11
N ALA A 166 -18.49 -8.69 -9.98
CA ALA A 166 -17.58 -8.96 -8.87
C ALA A 166 -16.13 -8.72 -9.30
N VAL A 167 -15.42 -7.85 -8.58
CA VAL A 167 -14.02 -7.49 -8.88
C VAL A 167 -13.16 -7.64 -7.62
N PRO A 168 -12.05 -8.40 -7.67
CA PRO A 168 -11.16 -8.54 -6.51
C PRO A 168 -10.49 -7.19 -6.22
N LEU A 169 -10.52 -6.76 -4.95
CA LEU A 169 -10.12 -5.41 -4.54
C LEU A 169 -8.85 -5.39 -3.69
N ALA A 170 -8.76 -6.30 -2.71
CA ALA A 170 -7.61 -6.42 -1.82
C ALA A 170 -7.39 -7.88 -1.46
N LEU A 171 -6.13 -8.27 -1.26
CA LEU A 171 -5.75 -9.62 -0.85
C LEU A 171 -4.60 -9.54 0.14
N ASP A 172 -4.78 -10.16 1.30
CA ASP A 172 -3.79 -10.23 2.36
C ASP A 172 -3.68 -11.67 2.90
N ARG A 173 -2.86 -11.88 3.93
CA ARG A 173 -2.68 -13.19 4.54
C ARG A 173 -3.96 -13.79 5.13
N LEU A 174 -4.94 -12.95 5.46
CA LEU A 174 -6.16 -13.34 6.18
C LEU A 174 -7.35 -13.55 5.26
N GLY A 175 -7.36 -13.01 4.04
CA GLY A 175 -8.52 -13.17 3.16
C GLY A 175 -8.49 -12.34 1.88
N LEU A 176 -9.56 -12.50 1.10
CA LEU A 176 -9.82 -11.79 -0.15
C LEU A 176 -10.99 -10.84 0.04
N ARG A 177 -10.83 -9.59 -0.40
CA ARG A 177 -11.93 -8.62 -0.48
C ARG A 177 -12.37 -8.45 -1.93
N VAL A 178 -13.67 -8.48 -2.16
CA VAL A 178 -14.29 -8.36 -3.48
C VAL A 178 -15.32 -7.23 -3.44
N ARG A 179 -15.26 -6.37 -4.45
CA ARG A 179 -16.26 -5.34 -4.69
C ARG A 179 -17.31 -5.87 -5.63
N PHE A 180 -18.58 -5.78 -5.22
CA PHE A 180 -19.74 -6.09 -6.03
C PHE A 180 -20.40 -4.78 -6.46
N THR A 181 -20.58 -4.60 -7.77
CA THR A 181 -21.24 -3.42 -8.34
C THR A 181 -22.50 -3.85 -9.08
N GLY A 182 -23.67 -3.36 -8.65
CA GLY A 182 -24.94 -3.63 -9.31
C GLY A 182 -25.26 -2.65 -10.44
N ASP A 183 -26.24 -3.02 -11.28
CA ASP A 183 -26.68 -2.23 -12.44
C ASP A 183 -27.18 -0.81 -12.09
N GLY A 184 -27.58 -0.58 -10.83
CA GLY A 184 -28.04 0.72 -10.32
C GLY A 184 -26.92 1.65 -9.82
N GLY A 185 -25.66 1.29 -10.01
CA GLY A 185 -24.51 2.06 -9.52
C GLY A 185 -24.24 1.91 -8.02
N SER A 186 -25.04 1.11 -7.30
CA SER A 186 -24.72 0.70 -5.94
C SER A 186 -23.51 -0.24 -5.97
N SER A 187 -22.59 0.00 -5.04
CA SER A 187 -21.44 -0.88 -4.84
C SER A 187 -21.29 -1.18 -3.37
N PHE A 188 -20.87 -2.40 -3.08
CA PHE A 188 -20.54 -2.83 -1.72
C PHE A 188 -19.35 -3.78 -1.76
N ASP A 189 -18.62 -3.83 -0.66
CA ASP A 189 -17.46 -4.71 -0.51
C ASP A 189 -17.80 -5.83 0.44
N ALA A 190 -17.48 -7.06 0.04
CA ALA A 190 -17.52 -8.21 0.92
C ALA A 190 -16.11 -8.76 1.13
N ARG A 191 -15.83 -9.14 2.38
CA ARG A 191 -14.59 -9.80 2.76
C ARG A 191 -14.84 -11.28 2.98
N PHE A 192 -14.00 -12.10 2.36
CA PHE A 192 -13.99 -13.54 2.48
C PHE A 192 -12.72 -13.96 3.22
N ASP A 193 -12.87 -14.29 4.48
CA ASP A 193 -11.75 -14.70 5.32
C ASP A 193 -11.31 -16.12 5.01
N PHE A 194 -9.99 -16.34 5.01
CA PHE A 194 -9.41 -17.66 4.97
C PHE A 194 -9.55 -18.33 6.34
N PRO A 195 -9.72 -19.67 6.38
CA PRO A 195 -9.86 -20.39 7.64
C PRO A 195 -8.60 -20.34 8.52
N ALA A 196 -7.44 -20.06 7.93
CA ALA A 196 -6.18 -19.84 8.62
C ALA A 196 -5.31 -18.84 7.84
N PRO A 197 -4.43 -18.06 8.51
CA PRO A 197 -3.51 -17.15 7.84
C PRO A 197 -2.58 -17.87 6.86
N VAL A 198 -2.47 -17.36 5.63
CA VAL A 198 -1.57 -17.89 4.62
C VAL A 198 -0.17 -17.30 4.77
N ARG A 199 0.87 -18.14 4.61
CA ARG A 199 2.27 -17.71 4.81
C ARG A 199 3.02 -17.49 3.51
N ASP A 200 2.60 -18.17 2.45
CA ASP A 200 3.21 -18.11 1.13
C ASP A 200 2.17 -18.32 0.02
N VAL A 201 2.62 -18.23 -1.23
CA VAL A 201 1.76 -18.39 -2.42
C VAL A 201 1.15 -19.81 -2.52
N CYS A 202 1.81 -20.82 -1.97
CA CYS A 202 1.29 -22.19 -1.98
C CYS A 202 0.13 -22.35 -0.98
N ASP A 203 0.26 -21.81 0.23
CA ASP A 203 -0.80 -21.68 1.22
C ASP A 203 -1.99 -20.89 0.64
N LEU A 204 -1.71 -19.76 -0.01
CA LEU A 204 -2.72 -18.94 -0.67
C LEU A 204 -3.50 -19.73 -1.73
N ARG A 205 -2.82 -20.46 -2.61
CA ARG A 205 -3.48 -21.27 -3.64
C ARG A 205 -4.45 -22.28 -3.03
N ARG A 206 -4.06 -22.94 -1.93
CA ARG A 206 -4.93 -23.87 -1.20
C ARG A 206 -6.13 -23.14 -0.59
N ALA A 207 -5.91 -22.01 0.07
CA ALA A 207 -6.98 -21.22 0.66
C ALA A 207 -8.00 -20.74 -0.40
N MET A 208 -7.52 -20.25 -1.55
CA MET A 208 -8.34 -19.85 -2.69
C MET A 208 -9.15 -21.01 -3.27
N HIS A 209 -8.55 -22.20 -3.41
CA HIS A 209 -9.28 -23.38 -3.87
C HIS A 209 -10.41 -23.75 -2.90
N THR A 210 -10.16 -23.73 -1.59
CA THR A 210 -11.18 -23.99 -0.57
C THR A 210 -12.31 -22.96 -0.65
N LEU A 211 -11.97 -21.67 -0.76
CA LEU A 211 -12.95 -20.59 -0.87
C LEU A 211 -13.86 -20.76 -2.10
N PHE A 212 -13.28 -21.02 -3.28
CA PHE A 212 -14.08 -21.23 -4.49
C PHE A 212 -14.85 -22.55 -4.50
N ALA A 213 -14.36 -23.60 -3.83
CA ALA A 213 -15.11 -24.83 -3.67
C ALA A 213 -16.36 -24.59 -2.81
N ALA A 214 -16.23 -23.84 -1.71
CA ALA A 214 -17.36 -23.49 -0.86
C ALA A 214 -18.44 -22.72 -1.61
N ALA A 215 -18.05 -21.81 -2.51
CA ALA A 215 -18.99 -21.07 -3.36
C ALA A 215 -19.70 -21.94 -4.42
N GLY A 216 -19.05 -22.99 -4.92
CA GLY A 216 -19.59 -23.86 -5.97
C GLY A 216 -20.46 -25.04 -5.49
N HIS A 217 -20.55 -25.30 -4.18
CA HIS A 217 -21.28 -26.45 -3.62
C HIS A 217 -22.77 -26.19 -3.36
N ARG A 218 -23.50 -25.60 -4.33
CA ARG A 218 -24.95 -25.42 -4.23
C ARG A 218 -25.73 -26.03 -5.39
#